data_AF-B6U9W5-F1
#
_entry.id   AF-B6U9W5-F1
#
_cell.length_a   1.000
_cell.length_b   1.000
_cell.length_c   1.000
_cell.angle_alpha   90.00
_cell.angle_beta   90.00
_cell.angle_gamma   90.00
#
_symmetry.space_group_name_H-M   'P 1'
#
loop_
_entity.id
_entity.type
_entity.pdbx_description
1 polymer ?
#
loop_
_entity_poly.entity_id
_entity_poly.type
_entity_poly.pdbx_seq_one_letter_code
_entity_poly.pdbx_strand_id
1 'polypeptide(L)'
;MGCCSSRSSDSPASRVTRWRSTGIVALRDARLKEVPNEVLQVGNSLRTLDLTNNKLVEIPQEIGTLANMQRLVYVFFHVQP
;
A
#
# COMPACT_ATOMS: atom_id res chain seq x y z
N MET A 1 25.12 23.59 -4.84
CA MET A 1 25.38 22.22 -4.33
C MET A 1 24.25 21.32 -4.81
N GLY A 2 24.58 20.31 -5.63
CA GLY A 2 23.77 19.12 -5.89
C GLY A 2 22.44 19.26 -6.66
N CYS A 3 22.49 19.25 -7.99
CA CYS A 3 21.34 18.88 -8.82
C CYS A 3 20.98 17.41 -8.57
N CYS A 4 19.70 17.08 -8.34
CA CYS A 4 19.19 15.73 -8.57
C CYS A 4 17.75 15.80 -9.08
N SER A 5 17.64 15.71 -10.40
CA SER A 5 16.44 15.43 -11.17
C SER A 5 15.72 14.21 -10.59
N SER A 6 14.60 14.40 -9.89
CA SER A 6 13.78 13.28 -9.42
C SER A 6 12.89 12.80 -10.56
N ARG A 7 13.52 12.20 -11.58
CA ARG A 7 12.84 11.35 -12.54
C ARG A 7 12.32 10.18 -11.72
N SER A 8 11.00 10.09 -11.61
CA SER A 8 10.25 9.12 -10.82
C SER A 8 10.48 7.69 -11.34
N SER A 9 11.65 7.13 -11.03
CA SER A 9 11.90 5.69 -11.00
C SER A 9 11.94 5.31 -9.53
N ASP A 10 10.80 5.42 -8.84
CA ASP A 10 10.70 4.98 -7.46
C ASP A 10 10.65 3.45 -7.48
N SER A 11 11.83 2.83 -7.37
CA SER A 11 11.97 1.39 -7.27
C SER A 11 11.10 0.87 -6.12
N PRO A 12 10.49 -0.33 -6.22
CA PRO A 12 9.63 -0.89 -5.17
C PRO A 12 10.25 -0.84 -3.76
N ALA A 13 11.58 -1.02 -3.67
CA ALA A 13 12.34 -0.93 -2.43
C ALA A 13 12.32 0.47 -1.78
N SER A 14 12.36 1.54 -2.58
CA SER A 14 12.30 2.92 -2.10
C SER A 14 10.93 3.25 -1.51
N ARG A 15 9.86 2.73 -2.13
CA ARG A 15 8.48 2.85 -1.65
C ARG A 15 8.31 2.21 -0.28
N VAL A 16 8.76 0.96 -0.12
CA VAL A 16 8.69 0.22 1.16
C VAL A 16 9.45 0.95 2.25
N THR A 17 10.64 1.47 1.95
CA THR A 17 11.44 2.22 2.92
C THR A 17 10.71 3.48 3.40
N ARG A 18 10.11 4.23 2.46
CA ARG A 18 9.32 5.43 2.77
C ARG A 18 8.08 5.09 3.59
N TRP A 19 7.38 4.01 3.26
CA TRP A 19 6.19 3.56 4.00
C TRP A 19 6.52 3.04 5.39
N ARG A 20 7.67 2.36 5.58
CA ARG A 20 8.15 1.97 6.91
C ARG A 20 8.46 3.18 7.77
N SER A 21 9.05 4.23 7.19
CA SER A 21 9.37 5.46 7.92
C SER A 21 8.15 6.29 8.26
N THR A 22 7.20 6.43 7.33
CA THR A 22 5.99 7.26 7.50
C THR A 22 4.85 6.51 8.20
N GLY A 23 4.83 5.18 8.12
CA GLY A 23 3.73 4.33 8.56
C GLY A 23 2.44 4.50 7.75
N ILE A 24 2.49 5.20 6.61
CA ILE A 24 1.32 5.49 5.78
C ILE A 24 1.59 4.99 4.37
N VAL A 25 0.73 4.08 3.90
CA VAL A 25 0.71 3.60 2.52
C VAL A 25 -0.51 4.14 1.83
N ALA A 26 -0.30 4.97 0.81
CA ALA A 26 -1.36 5.44 -0.07
C ALA A 26 -1.12 4.88 -1.48
N LEU A 27 -1.98 3.94 -1.88
CA LEU A 27 -1.94 3.28 -3.19
C LEU A 27 -3.23 3.53 -3.95
N ARG A 28 -3.67 4.78 -4.00
CA ARG A 28 -4.86 5.17 -4.76
C ARG A 28 -4.60 5.04 -6.27
N ASP A 29 -5.61 4.63 -7.03
CA ASP A 29 -5.56 4.54 -8.50
C ASP A 29 -4.46 3.62 -9.07
N ALA A 30 -3.92 2.72 -8.24
CA ALA A 30 -2.85 1.82 -8.64
C ALA A 30 -3.36 0.62 -9.47
N ARG A 31 -4.67 0.57 -9.78
CA ARG A 31 -5.34 -0.53 -10.53
C ARG A 31 -5.01 -1.91 -9.95
N LEU A 32 -4.77 -1.96 -8.63
CA LEU A 32 -4.41 -3.17 -7.92
C LEU A 32 -5.61 -4.11 -7.90
N LYS A 33 -5.38 -5.38 -8.27
CA LYS A 33 -6.36 -6.47 -8.14
C LYS A 33 -6.32 -7.11 -6.75
N GLU A 34 -5.14 -7.09 -6.15
CA GLU A 34 -4.81 -7.65 -4.84
C GLU A 34 -3.84 -6.72 -4.11
N VAL A 35 -3.66 -6.92 -2.80
CA VAL A 35 -2.70 -6.14 -2.01
C VAL A 35 -1.28 -6.59 -2.37
N PRO A 36 -0.40 -5.69 -2.83
CA PRO A 36 0.95 -6.09 -3.23
C PRO A 36 1.81 -6.48 -2.02
N ASN A 37 2.71 -7.45 -2.21
CA ASN A 37 3.65 -7.91 -1.18
C ASN A 37 4.51 -6.78 -0.59
N GLU A 38 4.74 -5.68 -1.31
CA GLU A 38 5.44 -4.52 -0.74
C GLU A 38 4.74 -3.96 0.50
N VAL A 39 3.40 -3.96 0.54
CA VAL A 39 2.63 -3.51 1.72
C VAL A 39 2.81 -4.49 2.87
N LEU A 40 2.82 -5.79 2.56
CA LEU A 40 3.09 -6.85 3.54
C LEU A 40 4.53 -6.75 4.07
N GLN A 41 5.49 -6.35 3.24
CA GLN A 41 6.87 -6.11 3.66
C GLN A 41 7.01 -4.91 4.60
N VAL A 42 6.13 -3.90 4.53
CA VAL A 42 6.12 -2.83 5.55
C VAL A 42 5.84 -3.42 6.93
N GLY A 43 5.00 -4.46 6.99
CA GLY A 43 4.70 -5.22 8.20
C GLY A 43 4.12 -4.32 9.30
N ASN A 44 4.58 -4.55 10.52
CA ASN A 44 4.16 -3.82 11.72
C ASN A 44 4.56 -2.33 11.76
N SER A 45 5.27 -1.81 10.75
CA SER A 45 5.50 -0.35 10.67
C SER A 45 4.29 0.40 10.09
N LEU A 46 3.40 -0.34 9.41
CA LEU A 46 2.21 0.23 8.79
C LEU A 46 1.18 0.61 9.85
N ARG A 47 0.74 1.86 9.85
CA ARG A 47 -0.38 2.37 10.66
C ARG A 47 -1.61 2.64 9.83
N THR A 48 -1.45 3.19 8.62
CA THR A 48 -2.56 3.54 7.74
C THR A 48 -2.32 3.00 6.33
N LEU A 49 -3.33 2.33 5.78
CA LEU A 49 -3.33 1.80 4.42
C LEU A 49 -4.56 2.32 3.69
N ASP A 50 -4.33 3.12 2.66
CA ASP A 50 -5.36 3.61 1.73
C ASP A 50 -5.20 2.90 0.38
N LEU A 51 -6.18 2.07 0.06
CA LEU A 51 -6.34 1.32 -1.18
C LEU A 51 -7.57 1.78 -1.97
N THR A 52 -8.04 3.00 -1.74
CA THR A 52 -9.22 3.56 -2.43
C THR A 52 -8.99 3.60 -3.94
N ASN A 53 -10.07 3.45 -4.71
CA ASN A 53 -10.03 3.51 -6.19
C ASN A 53 -9.12 2.45 -6.84
N ASN A 54 -9.03 1.27 -6.22
CA ASN A 54 -8.44 0.07 -6.82
C ASN A 54 -9.52 -0.92 -7.24
N LYS A 55 -9.09 -1.96 -7.96
CA LYS A 55 -9.95 -3.06 -8.42
C LYS A 55 -9.76 -4.29 -7.50
N LEU A 56 -9.66 -4.04 -6.20
CA LEU A 56 -9.49 -5.08 -5.20
C LEU A 56 -10.75 -5.92 -5.14
N VAL A 57 -10.62 -7.21 -5.45
CA VAL A 57 -11.72 -8.17 -5.39
C VAL A 57 -11.86 -8.71 -3.96
N GLU A 58 -10.71 -8.92 -3.31
CA GLU A 58 -10.64 -9.40 -1.94
C GLU A 58 -9.45 -8.79 -1.20
N ILE A 59 -9.51 -8.81 0.12
CA ILE A 59 -8.40 -8.43 0.99
C ILE A 59 -7.76 -9.73 1.50
N PRO A 60 -6.46 -9.98 1.21
CA PRO A 60 -5.81 -11.21 1.65
C PRO A 60 -5.73 -11.26 3.17
N GLN A 61 -5.83 -12.46 3.74
CA GLN A 61 -5.74 -12.70 5.19
C GLN A 61 -4.40 -12.22 5.77
N GLU A 62 -3.36 -12.11 4.93
CA GLU A 62 -2.04 -11.56 5.29
C GLU A 62 -2.10 -10.12 5.81
N ILE A 63 -3.09 -9.31 5.40
CA ILE A 63 -3.31 -7.97 6.01
C ILE A 63 -3.56 -8.10 7.52
N GLY A 64 -4.16 -9.20 7.97
CA GLY A 64 -4.37 -9.48 9.39
C GLY A 64 -3.08 -9.70 10.19
N THR A 65 -1.94 -9.92 9.52
CA THR A 65 -0.62 -10.00 10.19
C THR A 65 -0.08 -8.63 10.60
N LEU A 66 -0.63 -7.54 10.06
CA LEU A 66 -0.21 -6.17 10.33
C LEU A 66 -0.77 -5.69 11.68
N ALA A 67 -0.19 -6.17 12.78
CA ALA A 67 -0.74 -5.97 14.12
C ALA A 67 -0.80 -4.49 14.59
N ASN A 68 0.06 -3.63 14.02
CA ASN A 68 0.12 -2.19 14.35
C ASN A 68 -0.75 -1.32 13.44
N MET A 69 -1.47 -1.93 12.50
CA MET A 69 -2.30 -1.23 11.56
C MET A 69 -3.54 -0.67 12.26
N GLN A 70 -3.71 0.65 12.21
CA GLN A 70 -4.80 1.37 12.88
C GLN A 70 -5.97 1.65 11.94
N ARG A 71 -5.70 1.86 10.64
CA ARG A 71 -6.70 2.27 9.68
C ARG A 71 -6.50 1.59 8.32
N LEU A 72 -7.50 0.83 7.89
CA LEU A 72 -7.63 0.28 6.53
C LEU A 72 -8.74 1.03 5.80
N VAL A 73 -8.44 1.58 4.63
CA VAL A 73 -9.44 2.13 3.71
C VAL A 73 -9.33 1.39 2.39
N TYR A 74 -10.39 0.71 1.98
CA TYR A 74 -10.49 0.08 0.66
C TYR A 74 -11.93 0.22 0.16
N VAL A 75 -12.12 0.09 -1.15
CA VAL A 75 -13.45 0.07 -1.76
C VAL A 75 -13.76 -1.37 -2.13
N PHE A 76 -14.81 -1.93 -1.52
CA PHE A 76 -15.31 -3.24 -1.89
C PHE A 76 -16.20 -3.10 -3.12
N PHE A 77 -15.72 -3.55 -4.28
CA PHE A 77 -16.57 -3.70 -5.45
C PHE A 77 -17.19 -5.10 -5.41
N HIS A 78 -18.37 -5.20 -4.80
CA HIS A 78 -19.18 -6.41 -4.88
C HIS A 78 -19.87 -6.45 -6.24
N VAL A 79 -19.25 -7.10 -7.23
CA VAL A 79 -19.97 -7.53 -8.43
C VAL A 79 -20.53 -8.92 -8.10
N GLN A 80 -21.80 -8.95 -7.68
CA GLN A 80 -22.55 -10.21 -7.74
C GLN A 80 -22.89 -10.53 -9.19
N PRO A 81 -22.83 -11.81 -9.59
CA PRO A 81 -23.37 -12.26 -10.87
C PRO A 81 -24.90 -12.13 -10.92
#